data_AF-A0A3C0T0D2-F1
#
_entry.id   AF-A0A3C0T0D2-F1
#
_cell.length_a   1.000
_cell.length_b   1.000
_cell.length_c   1.000
_cell.angle_alpha   90.00
_cell.angle_beta   90.00
_cell.angle_gamma   90.00
#
_symmetry.space_group_name_H-M   'P 1'
#
loop_
_entity.id
_entity.type
_entity.pdbx_description
1 polymer ?
#
loop_
_entity_poly.entity_id
_entity_poly.type
_entity_poly.pdbx_seq_one_letter_code
_entity_poly.pdbx_strand_id
1 'polypeptide(L)'
;MINLFFNRIKEKLKDYKPFIYLNERIQAADFPIELEGVDGLFKAALTAVLFEESGKTITIITADEKECEAVKRDLEVLGQDVLLFSSFNKRPYSRGKIQSSILGDRMQIMSDMLSEGSRIVVTTLRAFLSPLPPPDYIKKQIFRIGVSDDLDTVKLESMLIQYGYMRVPRVSIHGEFALRGEVLDIFISGQENPVRIVFEFDEVEELKTFDPLTQKSIEKIKYTEILPVKEFIWTDERILGLKTRLSGREFGNVEEIEPLIEELTENREIDYEEILFPLSFDYQAKLSDYNGNEGITIFAGFENLSRLYGQVRKEYNKLYAETRITVDNPEGRFYPHPTEILFDFDQVVEETPDRLMLAN
;
A
#
# COMPACT_ATOMS: atom_id res chain seq x y z
N MET A 1 -17.24 22.29 -21.09
CA MET A 1 -18.71 22.16 -21.00
C MET A 1 -19.13 21.08 -19.98
N ILE A 2 -18.42 19.94 -19.89
CA ILE A 2 -18.67 18.89 -18.89
C ILE A 2 -18.40 19.34 -17.44
N ASN A 3 -17.33 20.11 -17.17
CA ASN A 3 -17.03 20.60 -15.81
C ASN A 3 -18.15 21.48 -15.21
N LEU A 4 -18.91 22.22 -16.03
CA LEU A 4 -20.04 23.02 -15.56
C LEU A 4 -21.19 22.15 -15.03
N PHE A 5 -21.38 20.96 -15.58
CA PHE A 5 -22.42 20.03 -15.13
C PHE A 5 -22.05 19.43 -13.77
N PHE A 6 -20.82 18.93 -13.61
CA PHE A 6 -20.37 18.36 -12.34
C PHE A 6 -20.27 19.41 -11.24
N ASN A 7 -19.79 20.62 -11.55
CA ASN A 7 -19.81 21.70 -10.57
C ASN A 7 -21.23 22.00 -10.09
N ARG A 8 -22.24 21.97 -10.99
CA ARG A 8 -23.64 22.12 -10.57
C ARG A 8 -24.12 20.98 -9.67
N ILE A 9 -23.71 19.74 -9.90
CA ILE A 9 -24.04 18.61 -9.01
C ILE A 9 -23.40 18.84 -7.64
N LYS A 10 -22.12 19.20 -7.59
CA LYS A 10 -21.39 19.48 -6.35
C LYS A 10 -22.05 20.62 -5.56
N GLU A 11 -22.35 21.74 -6.21
CA GLU A 11 -23.06 22.87 -5.59
C GLU A 11 -24.44 22.45 -5.05
N LYS A 12 -25.20 21.66 -5.82
CA LYS A 12 -26.50 21.15 -5.36
C LYS A 12 -26.39 20.20 -4.18
N LEU A 13 -25.32 19.40 -4.11
CA LEU A 13 -25.02 18.56 -2.95
C LEU A 13 -24.67 19.40 -1.72
N LYS A 14 -23.87 20.46 -1.88
CA LYS A 14 -23.52 21.38 -0.78
C LYS A 14 -24.75 22.08 -0.18
N ASP A 15 -25.75 22.40 -1.00
CA ASP A 15 -27.03 22.97 -0.56
C ASP A 15 -28.02 21.93 0.00
N TYR A 16 -27.74 20.63 -0.15
CA TYR A 16 -28.65 19.57 0.25
C TYR A 16 -28.63 19.39 1.77
N LYS A 17 -29.76 19.62 2.44
CA LYS A 17 -29.83 19.59 3.92
C LYS A 17 -29.21 18.34 4.57
N PRO A 18 -29.44 17.10 4.07
CA PRO A 18 -28.76 15.93 4.61
C PRO A 18 -27.24 15.95 4.45
N PHE A 19 -26.72 16.52 3.37
CA PHE A 19 -25.28 16.70 3.19
C PHE A 19 -24.71 17.74 4.16
N ILE A 20 -25.40 18.87 4.36
CA ILE A 20 -25.00 19.88 5.35
C ILE A 20 -24.92 19.24 6.74
N TYR A 21 -25.95 18.49 7.13
CA TYR A 21 -25.97 17.75 8.40
C TYR A 21 -24.84 16.71 8.50
N LEU A 22 -24.57 15.96 7.42
CA LEU A 22 -23.44 15.04 7.37
C LEU A 22 -22.10 15.77 7.57
N ASN A 23 -21.88 16.88 6.88
CA ASN A 23 -20.65 17.66 7.00
C ASN A 23 -20.49 18.23 8.42
N GLU A 24 -21.56 18.75 9.02
CA GLU A 24 -21.56 19.21 10.42
C GLU A 24 -21.15 18.10 11.39
N ARG A 25 -21.67 16.87 11.23
CA ARG A 25 -21.25 15.72 12.05
C ARG A 25 -19.79 15.34 11.85
N ILE A 26 -19.30 15.33 10.61
CA ILE A 26 -17.89 15.04 10.29
C ILE A 26 -16.97 16.09 10.92
N GLN A 27 -17.31 17.37 10.84
CA GLN A 27 -16.52 18.46 11.44
C GLN A 27 -16.55 18.40 12.98
N ALA A 28 -17.64 17.91 13.56
CA ALA A 28 -17.77 17.68 15.01
C ALA A 28 -17.11 16.37 15.49
N ALA A 29 -16.50 15.58 14.58
CA ALA A 29 -15.99 14.23 14.85
C ALA A 29 -17.02 13.29 15.50
N ASP A 30 -18.30 13.44 15.12
CA ASP A 30 -19.42 12.64 15.63
C ASP A 30 -19.60 11.37 14.77
N PHE A 31 -18.75 10.38 15.06
CA PHE A 31 -18.70 9.07 14.39
C PHE A 31 -19.15 7.92 15.32
N PRO A 32 -19.59 6.76 14.79
CA PRO A 32 -19.74 6.45 13.36
C PRO A 32 -20.97 7.13 12.71
N ILE A 33 -20.94 7.22 11.39
CA ILE A 33 -22.06 7.75 10.59
C ILE A 33 -22.58 6.67 9.65
N GLU A 34 -23.85 6.33 9.78
CA GLU A 34 -24.57 5.45 8.85
C GLU A 34 -25.30 6.28 7.81
N LEU A 35 -25.14 5.91 6.53
CA LEU A 35 -25.79 6.55 5.40
C LEU A 35 -26.51 5.50 4.56
N GLU A 36 -27.82 5.68 4.38
CA GLU A 36 -28.65 4.81 3.55
C GLU A 36 -28.84 5.40 2.15
N GLY A 37 -28.97 4.53 1.14
CA GLY A 37 -29.28 4.94 -0.23
C GLY A 37 -28.12 5.58 -0.97
N VAL A 38 -26.88 5.35 -0.52
CA VAL A 38 -25.66 5.90 -1.13
C VAL A 38 -24.98 4.86 -2.01
N ASP A 39 -25.33 4.83 -3.29
CA ASP A 39 -24.74 3.90 -4.25
C ASP A 39 -24.42 4.51 -5.63
N GLY A 40 -23.66 3.76 -6.44
CA GLY A 40 -23.21 4.14 -7.78
C GLY A 40 -22.52 5.50 -7.82
N LEU A 41 -22.87 6.31 -8.83
CA LEU A 41 -22.30 7.65 -9.02
C LEU A 41 -22.58 8.58 -7.82
N PHE A 42 -23.65 8.37 -7.06
CA PHE A 42 -23.96 9.22 -5.91
C PHE A 42 -22.92 9.06 -4.80
N LYS A 43 -22.43 7.83 -4.58
CA LYS A 43 -21.31 7.55 -3.67
C LYS A 43 -20.04 8.30 -4.08
N ALA A 44 -19.67 8.23 -5.36
CA ALA A 44 -18.51 8.97 -5.87
C ALA A 44 -18.68 10.49 -5.76
N ALA A 45 -19.88 11.02 -6.09
CA ALA A 45 -20.19 12.43 -5.94
C ALA A 45 -20.13 12.90 -4.49
N LEU A 46 -20.67 12.11 -3.56
CA LEU A 46 -20.59 12.38 -2.13
C LEU A 46 -19.13 12.42 -1.66
N THR A 47 -18.34 11.40 -1.98
CA THR A 47 -16.92 11.34 -1.64
C THR A 47 -16.16 12.54 -2.20
N ALA A 48 -16.39 12.92 -3.46
CA ALA A 48 -15.70 14.05 -4.08
C ALA A 48 -16.00 15.37 -3.35
N VAL A 49 -17.27 15.62 -2.97
CA VAL A 49 -17.64 16.82 -2.22
C VAL A 49 -17.06 16.76 -0.79
N LEU A 50 -17.12 15.60 -0.12
CA LEU A 50 -16.54 15.42 1.20
C LEU A 50 -15.02 15.67 1.19
N PHE A 51 -14.31 15.17 0.18
CA PHE A 51 -12.88 15.37 0.04
C PHE A 51 -12.53 16.86 -0.12
N GLU A 52 -13.26 17.58 -0.97
CA GLU A 52 -13.07 19.02 -1.21
C GLU A 52 -13.39 19.87 0.04
N GLU A 53 -14.46 19.54 0.77
CA GLU A 53 -14.89 20.31 1.94
C GLU A 53 -14.05 20.01 3.19
N SER A 54 -13.61 18.77 3.36
CA SER A 54 -12.86 18.36 4.55
C SER A 54 -11.36 18.57 4.41
N GLY A 55 -10.80 18.47 3.19
CA GLY A 55 -9.35 18.44 2.97
C GLY A 55 -8.67 17.24 3.64
N LYS A 56 -9.44 16.20 4.02
CA LYS A 56 -8.95 15.00 4.71
C LYS A 56 -8.70 13.88 3.70
N THR A 57 -7.73 13.01 4.00
CA THR A 57 -7.56 11.77 3.23
C THR A 57 -8.79 10.89 3.41
N ILE A 58 -9.32 10.35 2.32
CA ILE A 58 -10.49 9.46 2.33
C ILE A 58 -10.11 8.10 1.76
N THR A 59 -10.31 7.05 2.55
CA THR A 59 -10.12 5.66 2.12
C THR A 59 -11.46 4.97 1.98
N ILE A 60 -11.74 4.40 0.80
CA ILE A 60 -13.00 3.72 0.47
C ILE A 60 -12.73 2.23 0.32
N ILE A 61 -13.42 1.42 1.12
CA ILE A 61 -13.37 -0.04 1.08
C ILE A 61 -14.53 -0.54 0.23
N THR A 62 -14.22 -1.23 -0.85
CA THR A 62 -15.18 -1.92 -1.72
C THR A 62 -15.07 -3.44 -1.58
N ALA A 63 -16.02 -4.18 -2.15
CA ALA A 63 -16.01 -5.64 -2.05
C ALA A 63 -14.84 -6.26 -2.83
N ASP A 64 -14.62 -5.81 -4.06
CA ASP A 64 -13.65 -6.39 -4.99
C ASP A 64 -13.07 -5.35 -5.97
N GLU A 65 -12.12 -5.82 -6.78
CA GLU A 65 -11.37 -5.01 -7.74
C GLU A 65 -12.27 -4.41 -8.81
N LYS A 66 -13.38 -5.08 -9.16
CA LYS A 66 -14.34 -4.54 -10.13
C LYS A 66 -15.08 -3.33 -9.54
N GLU A 67 -15.47 -3.40 -8.27
CA GLU A 67 -16.05 -2.25 -7.57
C GLU A 67 -15.03 -1.13 -7.34
N CYS A 68 -13.76 -1.45 -7.03
CA CYS A 68 -12.68 -0.45 -6.96
C CYS A 68 -12.59 0.35 -8.25
N GLU A 69 -12.47 -0.34 -9.39
CA GLU A 69 -12.36 0.28 -10.71
C GLU A 69 -13.62 1.06 -11.10
N ALA A 70 -14.80 0.63 -10.65
CA ALA A 70 -16.03 1.40 -10.86
C ALA A 70 -16.00 2.72 -10.08
N VAL A 71 -15.65 2.68 -8.79
CA VAL A 71 -15.58 3.87 -7.94
C VAL A 71 -14.49 4.84 -8.41
N LYS A 72 -13.31 4.35 -8.80
CA LYS A 72 -12.25 5.17 -9.39
C LYS A 72 -12.74 5.89 -10.63
N ARG A 73 -13.30 5.17 -11.60
CA ARG A 73 -13.79 5.78 -12.85
C ARG A 73 -14.83 6.87 -12.58
N ASP A 74 -15.76 6.62 -11.66
CA ASP A 74 -16.77 7.62 -11.31
C ASP A 74 -16.15 8.87 -10.64
N LEU A 75 -15.15 8.70 -9.77
CA LEU A 75 -14.42 9.80 -9.14
C LEU A 75 -13.52 10.59 -10.13
N GLU A 76 -12.86 9.90 -11.05
CA GLU A 76 -12.05 10.53 -12.11
C GLU A 76 -12.93 11.36 -13.06
N VAL A 77 -14.12 10.85 -13.39
CA VAL A 77 -15.13 11.60 -14.15
C VAL A 77 -15.54 12.89 -13.42
N LEU A 78 -15.51 12.88 -12.08
CA LEU A 78 -15.77 14.05 -11.21
C LEU A 78 -14.54 14.94 -10.99
N GLY A 79 -13.42 14.62 -11.65
CA GLY A 79 -12.18 15.39 -11.62
C GLY A 79 -11.30 15.14 -10.39
N GLN A 80 -11.50 14.03 -9.69
CA GLN A 80 -10.64 13.64 -8.56
C GLN A 80 -9.49 12.76 -9.04
N ASP A 81 -8.34 12.90 -8.39
CA ASP A 81 -7.24 11.95 -8.50
C ASP A 81 -7.41 10.85 -7.44
N VAL A 82 -7.24 9.60 -7.85
CA VAL A 82 -7.62 8.43 -7.05
C VAL A 82 -6.56 7.35 -7.12
N LEU A 83 -6.02 7.01 -5.95
CA LEU A 83 -5.08 5.91 -5.76
C LEU A 83 -5.84 4.59 -5.57
N LEU A 84 -5.41 3.53 -6.26
CA LEU A 84 -5.96 2.18 -6.09
C LEU A 84 -5.01 1.32 -5.26
N PHE A 85 -5.37 1.07 -4.00
CA PHE A 85 -4.61 0.15 -3.18
C PHE A 85 -5.11 -1.28 -3.41
N SER A 86 -4.37 -2.04 -4.23
CA SER A 86 -4.76 -3.41 -4.61
C SER A 86 -4.31 -4.45 -3.59
N SER A 87 -4.90 -5.64 -3.63
CA SER A 87 -4.33 -6.80 -2.92
C SER A 87 -3.05 -7.30 -3.61
N PHE A 88 -2.37 -8.27 -2.99
CA PHE A 88 -1.21 -8.94 -3.61
C PHE A 88 -1.55 -9.77 -4.87
N ASN A 89 -2.84 -9.96 -5.20
CA ASN A 89 -3.31 -10.83 -6.29
C ASN A 89 -2.71 -12.25 -6.25
N LYS A 90 -2.40 -12.71 -5.04
CA LYS A 90 -1.79 -14.01 -4.77
C LYS A 90 -2.73 -14.81 -3.87
N ARG A 91 -2.84 -16.12 -4.15
CA ARG A 91 -3.59 -17.03 -3.29
C ARG A 91 -2.87 -17.12 -1.92
N PRO A 92 -3.57 -16.91 -0.80
CA PRO A 92 -2.96 -17.04 0.52
C PRO A 92 -2.29 -18.41 0.68
N TYR A 93 -1.15 -18.44 1.38
CA TYR A 93 -0.36 -19.65 1.62
C TYR A 93 0.22 -20.33 0.36
N SER A 94 0.10 -19.74 -0.83
CA SER A 94 0.74 -20.29 -2.02
C SER A 94 2.22 -19.94 -2.06
N ARG A 95 3.02 -20.84 -2.65
CA ARG A 95 4.42 -20.55 -2.99
C ARG A 95 4.52 -19.53 -4.14
N GLY A 96 5.74 -19.02 -4.34
CA GLY A 96 6.06 -18.08 -5.41
C GLY A 96 6.08 -16.61 -4.95
N LYS A 97 6.85 -15.80 -5.67
CA LYS A 97 7.00 -14.37 -5.38
C LYS A 97 5.84 -13.57 -5.97
N ILE A 98 5.49 -12.48 -5.28
CA ILE A 98 4.59 -11.46 -5.83
C ILE A 98 5.37 -10.69 -6.91
N GLN A 99 4.66 -10.23 -7.94
CA GLN A 99 5.29 -9.39 -8.97
C GLN A 99 5.79 -8.09 -8.32
N SER A 100 7.04 -7.72 -8.62
CA SER A 100 7.68 -6.53 -8.07
C SER A 100 6.92 -5.25 -8.43
N SER A 101 6.24 -5.20 -9.58
CA SER A 101 5.34 -4.09 -9.95
C SER A 101 4.22 -3.89 -8.92
N ILE A 102 3.54 -4.97 -8.50
CA ILE A 102 2.47 -4.89 -7.50
C ILE A 102 2.99 -4.37 -6.16
N LEU A 103 4.14 -4.88 -5.71
CA LEU A 103 4.75 -4.42 -4.45
C LEU A 103 5.24 -2.98 -4.53
N GLY A 104 5.82 -2.60 -5.68
CA GLY A 104 6.27 -1.24 -5.95
C GLY A 104 5.12 -0.23 -5.98
N ASP A 105 4.00 -0.57 -6.63
CA ASP A 105 2.80 0.28 -6.68
C ASP A 105 2.21 0.45 -5.28
N ARG A 106 2.12 -0.63 -4.50
CA ARG A 106 1.65 -0.58 -3.10
C ARG A 106 2.57 0.27 -2.22
N MET A 107 3.89 0.14 -2.38
CA MET A 107 4.88 0.95 -1.68
C MET A 107 4.76 2.44 -2.04
N GLN A 108 4.58 2.75 -3.33
CA GLN A 108 4.36 4.12 -3.78
C GLN A 108 3.09 4.71 -3.17
N ILE A 109 1.97 3.99 -3.21
CA ILE A 109 0.70 4.48 -2.66
C ILE A 109 0.82 4.72 -1.15
N MET A 110 1.46 3.82 -0.40
CA MET A 110 1.74 4.05 1.02
C MET A 110 2.59 5.30 1.25
N SER A 111 3.60 5.54 0.41
CA SER A 111 4.40 6.77 0.47
C SER A 111 3.58 8.03 0.14
N ASP A 112 2.73 7.97 -0.87
CA ASP A 112 1.88 9.08 -1.30
C ASP A 112 0.84 9.45 -0.24
N MET A 113 0.29 8.46 0.47
CA MET A 113 -0.61 8.67 1.60
C MET A 113 0.07 9.37 2.79
N LEU A 114 1.39 9.18 2.94
CA LEU A 114 2.18 9.80 4.02
C LEU A 114 2.79 11.14 3.63
N SER A 115 2.71 11.50 2.35
CA SER A 115 3.19 12.76 1.80
C SER A 115 2.25 13.91 2.12
N GLU A 116 2.66 15.14 1.85
CA GLU A 116 1.80 16.30 2.04
C GLU A 116 0.57 16.27 1.11
N GLY A 117 -0.53 16.83 1.63
CA GLY A 117 -1.83 16.89 0.97
C GLY A 117 -2.68 15.64 1.19
N SER A 118 -3.99 15.81 1.05
CA SER A 118 -4.95 14.71 1.18
C SER A 118 -4.98 13.85 -0.08
N ARG A 119 -5.39 12.58 0.07
CA ARG A 119 -5.59 11.65 -1.05
C ARG A 119 -6.98 11.00 -0.98
N ILE A 120 -7.50 10.60 -2.14
CA ILE A 120 -8.59 9.61 -2.19
C ILE A 120 -7.98 8.27 -2.54
N VAL A 121 -8.20 7.28 -1.67
CA VAL A 121 -7.72 5.92 -1.84
C VAL A 121 -8.91 4.98 -1.93
N VAL A 122 -8.91 4.10 -2.92
CA VAL A 122 -9.93 3.06 -3.06
C VAL A 122 -9.23 1.71 -2.98
N THR A 123 -9.77 0.83 -2.14
CA THR A 123 -9.19 -0.48 -1.84
C THR A 123 -10.27 -1.54 -1.79
N THR A 124 -9.88 -2.80 -1.91
CA THR A 124 -10.76 -3.93 -1.65
C THR A 124 -10.76 -4.35 -0.20
N LEU A 125 -11.80 -5.06 0.22
CA LEU A 125 -11.89 -5.68 1.53
C LEU A 125 -10.66 -6.55 1.84
N ARG A 126 -10.19 -7.33 0.86
CA ARG A 126 -9.02 -8.22 1.06
C ARG A 126 -7.75 -7.43 1.32
N ALA A 127 -7.49 -6.39 0.53
CA ALA A 127 -6.32 -5.53 0.72
C ALA A 127 -6.41 -4.75 2.05
N PHE A 128 -7.61 -4.28 2.42
CA PHE A 128 -7.86 -3.57 3.67
C PHE A 128 -7.62 -4.42 4.92
N LEU A 129 -8.02 -5.70 4.89
CA LEU A 129 -7.83 -6.62 6.01
C LEU A 129 -6.41 -7.19 6.11
N SER A 130 -5.54 -6.94 5.11
CA SER A 130 -4.17 -7.43 5.11
C SER A 130 -3.28 -6.49 5.92
N PRO A 131 -2.53 -6.99 6.92
CA PRO A 131 -1.58 -6.19 7.67
C PRO A 131 -0.53 -5.50 6.79
N LEU A 132 -0.16 -4.29 7.16
CA LEU A 132 0.85 -3.47 6.49
C LEU A 132 2.02 -3.16 7.45
N PRO A 133 3.19 -2.78 6.91
CA PRO A 133 4.25 -2.19 7.72
C PRO A 133 3.74 -0.93 8.44
N PRO A 134 4.28 -0.55 9.60
CA PRO A 134 3.95 0.73 10.23
C PRO A 134 4.28 1.95 9.36
N PRO A 135 3.48 3.03 9.39
CA PRO A 135 3.78 4.28 8.67
C PRO A 135 5.20 4.81 8.89
N ASP A 136 5.70 4.75 10.13
CA ASP A 136 7.07 5.21 10.46
C ASP A 136 8.15 4.31 9.86
N TYR A 137 7.86 3.04 9.58
CA TYR A 137 8.77 2.17 8.86
C TYR A 137 8.89 2.64 7.40
N ILE A 138 7.76 2.90 6.75
CA ILE A 138 7.71 3.37 5.35
C ILE A 138 8.46 4.70 5.20
N LYS A 139 8.21 5.68 6.08
CA LYS A 139 8.91 6.97 6.07
C LYS A 139 10.43 6.83 6.13
N LYS A 140 10.94 5.85 6.88
CA LYS A 140 12.38 5.57 7.01
C LYS A 140 12.98 4.90 5.77
N GLN A 141 12.16 4.34 4.88
CA GLN A 141 12.62 3.75 3.63
C GLN A 141 12.71 4.76 2.48
N ILE A 142 12.25 6.00 2.68
CA ILE A 142 12.32 7.05 1.65
C ILE A 142 13.75 7.57 1.59
N PHE A 143 14.47 7.26 0.51
CA PHE A 143 15.81 7.77 0.29
C PHE A 143 15.76 8.98 -0.65
N ARG A 144 15.94 10.17 -0.08
CA ARG A 144 15.93 11.43 -0.84
C ARG A 144 17.34 11.76 -1.35
N ILE A 145 17.41 12.15 -2.63
CA ILE A 145 18.64 12.61 -3.28
C ILE A 145 18.38 13.97 -3.91
N GLY A 146 19.18 14.97 -3.56
CA GLY A 146 19.20 16.31 -4.13
C GLY A 146 20.45 16.59 -4.97
N VAL A 147 20.40 17.65 -5.78
CA VAL A 147 21.61 18.24 -6.37
C VAL A 147 22.50 18.76 -5.24
N SER A 148 23.82 18.54 -5.37
CA SER A 148 24.87 18.83 -4.38
C SER A 148 24.87 17.95 -3.11
N ASP A 149 24.17 16.82 -3.12
CA ASP A 149 24.34 15.81 -2.07
C ASP A 149 25.63 15.00 -2.29
N ASP A 150 26.37 14.72 -1.22
CA ASP A 150 27.51 13.79 -1.22
C ASP A 150 27.03 12.33 -1.06
N LEU A 151 27.23 11.51 -2.08
CA LEU A 151 26.79 10.12 -2.17
C LEU A 151 27.90 9.17 -2.63
N ASP A 152 28.15 8.16 -1.81
CA ASP A 152 28.97 7.01 -2.16
C ASP A 152 28.19 6.07 -3.08
N THR A 153 28.58 6.04 -4.36
CA THR A 153 27.92 5.24 -5.41
C THR A 153 27.93 3.73 -5.12
N VAL A 154 28.92 3.22 -4.38
CA VAL A 154 29.01 1.79 -4.01
C VAL A 154 27.97 1.46 -2.93
N LYS A 155 27.79 2.34 -1.95
CA LYS A 155 26.73 2.20 -0.93
C LYS A 155 25.35 2.37 -1.56
N LEU A 156 25.20 3.33 -2.47
CA LEU A 156 23.96 3.54 -3.20
C LEU A 156 23.58 2.30 -4.02
N GLU A 157 24.51 1.70 -4.78
CA GLU A 157 24.27 0.44 -5.50
C GLU A 157 23.82 -0.68 -4.55
N SER A 158 24.52 -0.84 -3.43
CA SER A 158 24.20 -1.87 -2.43
C SER A 158 22.81 -1.69 -1.84
N MET A 159 22.43 -0.44 -1.53
CA MET A 159 21.08 -0.10 -1.05
C MET A 159 20.03 -0.37 -2.13
N LEU A 160 20.25 -0.02 -3.40
CA LEU A 160 19.29 -0.28 -4.49
C LEU A 160 19.02 -1.77 -4.67
N ILE A 161 20.06 -2.60 -4.60
CA ILE A 161 19.93 -4.06 -4.61
C ILE A 161 19.12 -4.52 -3.39
N GLN A 162 19.41 -4.00 -2.20
CA GLN A 162 18.64 -4.31 -0.99
C GLN A 162 17.17 -3.87 -1.12
N TYR A 163 16.90 -2.77 -1.80
CA TYR A 163 15.57 -2.24 -2.10
C TYR A 163 14.83 -3.06 -3.16
N GLY A 164 15.48 -4.06 -3.75
CA GLY A 164 14.87 -4.97 -4.73
C GLY A 164 14.95 -4.47 -6.17
N TYR A 165 15.74 -3.43 -6.44
CA TYR A 165 15.98 -2.99 -7.81
C TYR A 165 16.88 -3.97 -8.56
N MET A 166 16.58 -4.18 -9.84
CA MET A 166 17.35 -5.01 -10.74
C MET A 166 18.41 -4.17 -11.46
N ARG A 167 19.68 -4.56 -11.33
CA ARG A 167 20.76 -3.95 -12.12
C ARG A 167 20.68 -4.42 -13.55
N VAL A 168 20.53 -3.49 -14.48
CA VAL A 168 20.45 -3.75 -15.92
C VAL A 168 21.45 -2.91 -16.72
N PRO A 169 21.79 -3.30 -17.95
CA PRO A 169 22.63 -2.46 -18.83
C PRO A 169 21.94 -1.16 -19.25
N ARG A 170 20.60 -1.16 -19.30
CA ARG A 170 19.77 -0.05 -19.74
C ARG A 170 18.39 -0.12 -19.11
N VAL A 171 18.03 0.94 -18.39
CA VAL A 171 16.73 1.09 -17.72
C VAL A 171 15.62 1.31 -18.74
N SER A 172 14.56 0.52 -18.61
CA SER A 172 13.39 0.53 -19.51
C SER A 172 12.06 0.41 -18.76
N ILE A 173 12.01 -0.32 -17.64
CA ILE A 173 10.79 -0.50 -16.83
C ILE A 173 11.04 -0.20 -15.35
N HIS A 174 9.97 -0.02 -14.57
CA HIS A 174 10.04 0.19 -13.13
C HIS A 174 10.82 -0.90 -12.40
N GLY A 175 11.52 -0.51 -11.34
CA GLY A 175 12.33 -1.40 -10.52
C GLY A 175 13.68 -1.75 -11.13
N GLU A 176 14.10 -1.08 -12.20
CA GLU A 176 15.42 -1.23 -12.81
C GLU A 176 16.35 -0.06 -12.46
N PHE A 177 17.65 -0.35 -12.39
CA PHE A 177 18.70 0.68 -12.34
C PHE A 177 19.92 0.29 -13.17
N ALA A 178 20.69 1.29 -13.62
CA ALA A 178 21.95 1.11 -14.32
C ALA A 178 22.98 2.11 -13.81
N LEU A 179 24.01 1.62 -13.12
CA LEU A 179 25.17 2.41 -12.70
C LEU A 179 26.35 2.23 -13.67
N ARG A 180 26.78 3.33 -14.29
CA ARG A 180 27.81 3.39 -15.35
C ARG A 180 28.78 4.53 -15.06
N GLY A 181 29.84 4.24 -14.30
CA GLY A 181 30.79 5.25 -13.86
C GLY A 181 30.06 6.31 -13.02
N GLU A 182 30.05 7.54 -13.52
CA GLU A 182 29.46 8.72 -12.91
C GLU A 182 27.96 8.91 -13.21
N VAL A 183 27.28 7.91 -13.81
CA VAL A 183 25.86 8.02 -14.15
C VAL A 183 25.07 6.86 -13.57
N LEU A 184 24.05 7.17 -12.78
CA LEU A 184 23.02 6.25 -12.33
C LEU A 184 21.70 6.58 -13.01
N ASP A 185 21.19 5.64 -13.81
CA ASP A 185 19.81 5.67 -14.26
C ASP A 185 18.97 4.79 -13.34
N ILE A 186 17.78 5.23 -12.95
CA ILE A 186 16.85 4.45 -12.11
C ILE A 186 15.40 4.72 -12.51
N PHE A 187 14.58 3.67 -12.56
CA PHE A 187 13.14 3.81 -12.76
C PHE A 187 12.40 3.43 -11.49
N ILE A 188 12.06 4.44 -10.69
CA ILE A 188 11.34 4.29 -9.42
C ILE A 188 9.88 3.92 -9.72
N SER A 189 9.30 3.01 -8.95
CA SER A 189 7.89 2.62 -9.07
C SER A 189 6.97 3.85 -8.97
N GLY A 190 5.89 3.86 -9.76
CA GLY A 190 4.89 4.94 -9.73
C GLY A 190 5.31 6.30 -10.32
N GLN A 191 6.58 6.49 -10.69
CA GLN A 191 7.02 7.70 -11.39
C GLN A 191 6.71 7.65 -12.89
N GLU A 192 6.32 8.75 -13.52
CA GLU A 192 6.03 8.72 -14.97
C GLU A 192 7.29 8.44 -15.82
N ASN A 193 8.44 8.98 -15.40
CA ASN A 193 9.69 8.87 -16.14
C ASN A 193 10.84 8.45 -15.22
N PRO A 194 11.81 7.64 -15.70
CA PRO A 194 13.03 7.33 -14.97
C PRO A 194 13.89 8.58 -14.75
N VAL A 195 14.73 8.50 -13.72
CA VAL A 195 15.64 9.56 -13.30
C VAL A 195 17.07 9.16 -13.63
N ARG A 196 17.81 10.10 -14.20
CA ARG A 196 19.26 10.07 -14.41
C ARG A 196 19.92 10.98 -13.39
N ILE A 197 20.84 10.40 -12.62
CA ILE A 197 21.66 11.04 -11.61
C ILE A 197 23.09 11.05 -12.17
N VAL A 198 23.64 12.25 -12.36
CA VAL A 198 25.02 12.46 -12.79
C VAL A 198 25.84 12.90 -11.58
N PHE A 199 26.95 12.23 -11.36
CA PHE A 199 27.87 12.48 -10.25
C PHE A 199 29.14 13.17 -10.77
N GLU A 200 29.70 14.08 -9.98
CA GLU A 200 31.07 14.54 -10.10
C GLU A 200 31.83 14.00 -8.88
N PHE A 201 32.65 12.97 -9.07
CA PHE A 201 33.22 12.17 -7.97
C PHE A 201 32.13 11.57 -7.06
N ASP A 202 31.96 12.11 -5.86
CA ASP A 202 30.97 11.73 -4.86
C ASP A 202 29.84 12.76 -4.71
N GLU A 203 29.84 13.87 -5.44
CA GLU A 203 28.77 14.88 -5.39
C GLU A 203 27.75 14.67 -6.52
N VAL A 204 26.45 14.84 -6.24
CA VAL A 204 25.40 14.85 -7.27
C VAL A 204 25.46 16.17 -8.05
N GLU A 205 26.02 16.15 -9.25
CA GLU A 205 26.11 17.31 -10.14
C GLU A 205 24.74 17.65 -10.77
N GLU A 206 24.01 16.62 -11.22
CA GLU A 206 22.80 16.85 -12.01
C GLU A 206 21.75 15.74 -11.85
N LEU A 207 20.48 16.15 -11.75
CA LEU A 207 19.33 15.26 -11.77
C LEU A 207 18.41 15.62 -12.94
N LYS A 208 18.03 14.61 -13.74
CA LYS A 208 17.15 14.77 -14.91
C LYS A 208 16.20 13.60 -15.06
N THR A 209 14.96 13.84 -15.49
CA THR A 209 14.11 12.76 -16.01
C THR A 209 14.49 12.45 -17.47
N PHE A 210 14.20 11.25 -17.94
CA PHE A 210 14.43 10.86 -19.34
C PHE A 210 13.37 9.90 -19.87
N ASP A 211 13.17 9.87 -21.18
CA ASP A 211 12.24 8.95 -21.84
C ASP A 211 12.86 7.53 -21.86
N PRO A 212 12.21 6.50 -21.31
CA PRO A 212 12.78 5.15 -21.22
C PRO A 212 13.01 4.50 -22.60
N LEU A 213 12.22 4.86 -23.62
CA LEU A 213 12.32 4.32 -24.97
C LEU A 213 13.44 5.00 -25.77
N THR A 214 13.51 6.33 -25.75
CA THR A 214 14.46 7.11 -26.56
C THR A 214 15.76 7.42 -25.83
N GLN A 215 15.80 7.29 -24.49
CA GLN A 215 16.92 7.60 -23.60
C GLN A 215 17.35 9.08 -23.65
N LYS A 216 16.47 9.95 -24.16
CA LYS A 216 16.69 11.38 -24.19
C LYS A 216 16.19 12.00 -22.91
N SER A 217 16.98 12.90 -22.34
CA SER A 217 16.56 13.71 -21.20
C SER A 217 15.33 14.55 -21.54
N ILE A 218 14.44 14.70 -20.56
CA ILE A 218 13.19 15.44 -20.67
C ILE A 218 13.35 16.77 -19.92
N GLU A 219 13.45 16.73 -18.59
CA GLU A 219 13.58 17.92 -17.75
C GLU A 219 14.60 17.74 -16.63
N LYS A 220 15.12 18.86 -16.11
CA LYS A 220 15.99 18.90 -14.93
C LYS A 220 15.13 18.97 -13.68
N ILE A 221 15.49 18.21 -12.65
CA ILE A 221 14.83 18.20 -11.35
C ILE A 221 15.82 18.59 -10.25
N LYS A 222 15.32 19.05 -9.10
CA LYS A 222 16.18 19.47 -7.98
C LYS A 222 16.47 18.34 -6.99
N TYR A 223 15.54 17.40 -6.87
CA TYR A 223 15.66 16.24 -6.02
C TYR A 223 14.77 15.12 -6.58
N THR A 224 15.03 13.90 -6.12
CA THR A 224 14.18 12.71 -6.32
C THR A 224 14.10 11.92 -5.03
N GLU A 225 13.10 11.07 -4.91
CA GLU A 225 12.92 10.15 -3.78
C GLU A 225 12.90 8.71 -4.32
N ILE A 226 13.75 7.87 -3.74
CA ILE A 226 13.85 6.46 -4.10
C ILE A 226 13.16 5.64 -3.03
N LEU A 227 12.19 4.85 -3.46
CA LEU A 227 11.45 3.90 -2.62
C LEU A 227 11.86 2.47 -2.97
N PRO A 228 11.84 1.53 -2.02
CA PRO A 228 11.98 0.11 -2.30
C PRO A 228 10.93 -0.42 -3.29
N VAL A 229 11.30 -1.44 -4.07
CA VAL A 229 10.39 -2.23 -4.93
C VAL A 229 9.79 -3.41 -4.16
N LYS A 230 9.55 -3.20 -2.86
CA LYS A 230 8.97 -4.14 -1.90
C LYS A 230 8.50 -3.40 -0.66
N GLU A 231 7.53 -3.98 0.05
CA GLU A 231 6.94 -3.32 1.23
C GLU A 231 7.78 -3.49 2.49
N PHE A 232 8.72 -4.43 2.50
CA PHE A 232 9.57 -4.71 3.67
C PHE A 232 10.93 -5.27 3.25
N ILE A 233 11.88 -5.20 4.18
CA ILE A 233 13.26 -5.67 4.02
C ILE A 233 13.62 -6.52 5.24
N TRP A 234 14.08 -7.75 5.00
CA TRP A 234 14.55 -8.65 6.06
C TRP A 234 15.93 -8.22 6.59
N THR A 235 15.95 -7.38 7.62
CA THR A 235 17.17 -7.07 8.39
C THR A 235 17.35 -8.03 9.55
N ASP A 236 18.53 -8.07 10.16
CA ASP A 236 18.78 -8.86 11.38
C ASP A 236 17.79 -8.54 12.49
N GLU A 237 17.47 -7.25 12.65
CA GLU A 237 16.48 -6.77 13.60
C GLU A 237 15.07 -7.35 13.32
N ARG A 238 14.65 -7.37 12.04
CA ARG A 238 13.33 -7.89 11.66
C ARG A 238 13.25 -9.40 11.82
N ILE A 239 14.31 -10.13 11.46
CA ILE A 239 14.38 -11.59 11.63
C ILE A 239 14.36 -11.95 13.12
N LEU A 240 15.11 -11.23 13.95
CA LEU A 240 15.08 -11.41 15.41
C LEU A 240 13.69 -11.12 15.97
N GLY A 241 13.06 -10.02 15.56
CA GLY A 241 11.70 -9.68 15.96
C GLY A 241 10.69 -10.77 15.58
N LEU A 242 10.79 -11.30 14.35
CA LEU A 242 9.97 -12.42 13.89
C LEU A 242 10.18 -13.65 14.79
N LYS A 243 11.42 -14.06 15.04
CA LYS A 243 11.74 -15.20 15.92
C LYS A 243 11.13 -15.03 17.30
N THR A 244 11.36 -13.88 17.95
CA THR A 244 10.83 -13.61 19.29
C THR A 244 9.30 -13.69 19.33
N ARG A 245 8.61 -13.11 18.34
CA ARG A 245 7.15 -13.13 18.33
C ARG A 245 6.58 -14.51 18.00
N LEU A 246 7.19 -15.25 17.08
CA LEU A 246 6.74 -16.62 16.77
C LEU A 246 6.97 -17.57 17.95
N SER A 247 8.12 -17.51 18.62
CA SER A 247 8.40 -18.36 19.80
C SER A 247 7.47 -18.10 21.00
N GLY A 248 6.91 -16.88 21.10
CA GLY A 248 6.04 -16.49 22.21
C GLY A 248 4.55 -16.75 21.97
N ARG A 249 4.16 -17.30 20.82
CA ARG A 249 2.76 -17.45 20.40
C ARG A 249 2.20 -18.84 20.65
N GLU A 250 0.88 -18.91 20.83
CA GLU A 250 0.13 -20.16 21.06
C GLU A 250 0.32 -21.18 19.92
N PHE A 251 0.55 -20.70 18.70
CA PHE A 251 0.68 -21.52 17.48
C PHE A 251 2.13 -21.73 17.03
N GLY A 252 3.12 -21.17 17.73
CA GLY A 252 4.53 -21.29 17.36
C GLY A 252 5.26 -22.34 18.21
N ASN A 253 5.64 -23.46 17.60
CA ASN A 253 6.62 -24.37 18.19
C ASN A 253 8.03 -23.93 17.77
N VAL A 254 8.95 -23.78 18.72
CA VAL A 254 10.34 -23.35 18.44
C VAL A 254 11.00 -24.26 17.40
N GLU A 255 10.78 -25.58 17.47
CA GLU A 255 11.35 -26.54 16.52
C GLU A 255 10.81 -26.37 15.09
N GLU A 256 9.58 -25.87 14.92
CA GLU A 256 8.96 -25.68 13.60
C GLU A 256 9.44 -24.39 12.92
N ILE A 257 9.90 -23.39 13.69
CA ILE A 257 10.30 -22.09 13.16
C ILE A 257 11.80 -21.95 12.92
N GLU A 258 12.66 -22.77 13.54
CA GLU A 258 14.12 -22.65 13.33
C GLU A 258 14.54 -22.76 11.85
N PRO A 259 14.03 -23.74 11.06
CA PRO A 259 14.38 -23.82 9.64
C PRO A 259 13.98 -22.56 8.85
N LEU A 260 12.84 -21.98 9.19
CA LEU A 260 12.36 -20.71 8.61
C LEU A 260 13.32 -19.55 8.95
N ILE A 261 13.78 -19.46 10.20
CA ILE A 261 14.71 -18.41 10.62
C ILE A 261 16.09 -18.59 9.98
N GLU A 262 16.58 -19.83 9.87
CA GLU A 262 17.83 -20.14 9.17
C GLU A 262 17.77 -19.72 7.70
N GLU A 263 16.71 -20.12 6.97
CA GLU A 263 16.50 -19.76 5.56
C GLU A 263 16.46 -18.23 5.37
N LEU A 264 15.73 -17.51 6.23
CA LEU A 264 15.66 -16.05 6.19
C LEU A 264 17.01 -15.38 6.51
N THR A 265 17.79 -15.95 7.42
CA THR A 265 19.10 -15.41 7.81
C THR A 265 20.11 -15.55 6.69
N GLU A 266 20.10 -16.69 5.99
CA GLU A 266 20.98 -16.98 4.86
C GLU A 266 20.58 -16.19 3.60
N ASN A 267 19.30 -16.24 3.22
CA ASN A 267 18.86 -15.76 1.91
C ASN A 267 18.36 -14.31 1.92
N ARG A 268 17.92 -13.80 3.08
CA ARG A 268 17.20 -12.51 3.20
C ARG A 268 15.92 -12.43 2.36
N GLU A 269 15.37 -13.60 2.03
CA GLU A 269 14.13 -13.78 1.31
C GLU A 269 13.57 -15.17 1.62
N ILE A 270 12.25 -15.32 1.50
CA ILE A 270 11.57 -16.61 1.54
C ILE A 270 10.30 -16.55 0.69
N ASP A 271 9.85 -17.71 0.21
CA ASP A 271 8.49 -17.83 -0.33
C ASP A 271 7.47 -17.32 0.71
N TYR A 272 6.31 -16.81 0.24
CA TYR A 272 5.19 -16.38 1.09
C TYR A 272 5.54 -15.34 2.17
N GLU A 273 6.62 -14.57 1.98
CA GLU A 273 7.05 -13.52 2.89
C GLU A 273 5.97 -12.47 3.18
N GLU A 274 5.00 -12.26 2.27
CA GLU A 274 3.87 -11.35 2.44
C GLU A 274 2.96 -11.66 3.64
N ILE A 275 2.90 -12.93 4.07
CA ILE A 275 2.13 -13.33 5.25
C ILE A 275 3.01 -13.46 6.50
N LEU A 276 4.34 -13.36 6.36
CA LEU A 276 5.30 -13.47 7.46
C LEU A 276 5.76 -12.11 7.96
N PHE A 277 6.05 -11.17 7.05
CA PHE A 277 6.60 -9.86 7.41
C PHE A 277 5.78 -9.12 8.48
N PRO A 278 4.43 -9.19 8.54
CA PRO A 278 3.69 -8.45 9.56
C PRO A 278 4.02 -8.91 10.97
N LEU A 279 4.40 -10.18 11.13
CA LEU A 279 4.80 -10.77 12.41
C LEU A 279 6.21 -10.33 12.85
N SER A 280 6.96 -9.68 11.95
CA SER A 280 8.26 -9.06 12.25
C SER A 280 8.12 -7.68 12.90
N PHE A 281 6.92 -7.09 12.95
CA PHE A 281 6.65 -5.80 13.57
C PHE A 281 5.95 -5.92 14.93
N ASP A 282 6.21 -4.97 15.84
CA ASP A 282 5.51 -4.88 17.14
C ASP A 282 4.04 -4.47 16.95
N TYR A 283 3.82 -3.63 15.94
CA TYR A 283 2.51 -3.17 15.52
C TYR A 283 2.30 -3.54 14.07
N GLN A 284 1.17 -4.18 13.79
CA GLN A 284 0.70 -4.45 12.44
C GLN A 284 -0.24 -3.32 12.06
N ALA A 285 0.18 -2.49 11.10
CA ALA A 285 -0.65 -1.37 10.68
C ALA A 285 -1.78 -1.82 9.77
N LYS A 286 -2.87 -1.07 9.82
CA LYS A 286 -3.99 -1.12 8.90
C LYS A 286 -3.80 -0.08 7.83
N LEU A 287 -4.50 -0.21 6.72
CA LEU A 287 -4.53 0.84 5.70
C LEU A 287 -5.06 2.17 6.26
N SER A 288 -6.01 2.14 7.20
CA SER A 288 -6.55 3.35 7.84
C SER A 288 -5.50 4.15 8.62
N ASP A 289 -4.42 3.51 9.09
CA ASP A 289 -3.35 4.21 9.83
C ASP A 289 -2.53 5.13 8.92
N TYR A 290 -2.62 4.92 7.61
CA TYR A 290 -2.00 5.78 6.59
C TYR A 290 -2.86 7.01 6.26
N ASN A 291 -4.11 7.08 6.73
CA ASN A 291 -4.98 8.22 6.46
C ASN A 291 -4.57 9.49 7.23
N GLY A 292 -3.66 9.37 8.19
CA GLY A 292 -3.31 10.44 9.14
C GLY A 292 -4.33 10.56 10.28
N ASN A 293 -4.11 11.52 11.19
CA ASN A 293 -4.84 11.63 12.46
C ASN A 293 -6.36 11.88 12.31
N GLU A 294 -6.80 12.41 11.16
CA GLU A 294 -8.19 12.84 10.95
C GLU A 294 -8.77 12.31 9.63
N GLY A 295 -8.18 11.28 9.05
CA GLY A 295 -8.64 10.79 7.75
C GLY A 295 -9.89 9.93 7.86
N ILE A 296 -10.74 10.00 6.83
CA ILE A 296 -12.08 9.40 6.83
C ILE A 296 -12.04 8.03 6.14
N THR A 297 -12.68 7.04 6.73
CA THR A 297 -12.81 5.70 6.16
C THR A 297 -14.26 5.40 5.78
N ILE A 298 -14.50 5.02 4.53
CA ILE A 298 -15.83 4.74 3.98
C ILE A 298 -15.96 3.25 3.69
N PHE A 299 -16.86 2.56 4.37
CA PHE A 299 -17.23 1.18 4.08
C PHE A 299 -18.39 1.15 3.07
N ALA A 300 -18.09 0.89 1.80
CA ALA A 300 -19.07 0.92 0.73
C ALA A 300 -19.86 -0.40 0.66
N GLY A 301 -21.15 -0.36 1.03
CA GLY A 301 -21.99 -1.55 1.09
C GLY A 301 -21.66 -2.41 2.31
N PHE A 302 -21.80 -1.83 3.51
CA PHE A 302 -21.32 -2.40 4.77
C PHE A 302 -21.78 -3.84 5.03
N GLU A 303 -23.05 -4.16 4.78
CA GLU A 303 -23.60 -5.51 4.96
C GLU A 303 -22.97 -6.51 3.96
N ASN A 304 -22.69 -6.06 2.74
CA ASN A 304 -22.02 -6.87 1.74
C ASN A 304 -20.56 -7.17 2.15
N LEU A 305 -19.85 -6.17 2.68
CA LEU A 305 -18.49 -6.32 3.19
C LEU A 305 -18.44 -7.32 4.35
N SER A 306 -19.34 -7.20 5.32
CA SER A 306 -19.44 -8.14 6.44
C SER A 306 -19.72 -9.59 5.97
N ARG A 307 -20.63 -9.76 5.01
CA ARG A 307 -20.89 -11.08 4.38
C ARG A 307 -19.66 -11.63 3.65
N LEU A 308 -18.95 -10.78 2.91
CA LEU A 308 -17.76 -11.18 2.16
C LEU A 308 -16.61 -11.53 3.11
N TYR A 309 -16.44 -10.82 4.21
CA TYR A 309 -15.47 -11.17 5.25
C TYR A 309 -15.67 -12.62 5.74
N GLY A 310 -16.92 -13.04 5.99
CA GLY A 310 -17.23 -14.42 6.34
C GLY A 310 -16.80 -15.45 5.28
N GLN A 311 -16.76 -15.08 4.00
CA GLN A 311 -16.25 -15.94 2.92
C GLN A 311 -14.72 -15.96 2.90
N VAL A 312 -14.07 -14.79 3.01
CA VAL A 312 -12.61 -14.66 3.10
C VAL A 312 -12.06 -15.48 4.27
N ARG A 313 -12.66 -15.38 5.46
CA ARG A 313 -12.25 -16.16 6.63
C ARG A 313 -12.37 -17.67 6.40
N LYS A 314 -13.46 -18.14 5.78
CA LYS A 314 -13.62 -19.56 5.43
C LYS A 314 -12.59 -20.03 4.43
N GLU A 315 -12.27 -19.21 3.43
CA GLU A 315 -11.22 -19.47 2.46
C GLU A 315 -9.86 -19.62 3.14
N TYR A 316 -9.41 -18.63 3.94
CA TYR A 316 -8.12 -18.69 4.62
C TYR A 316 -8.01 -19.90 5.56
N ASN A 317 -9.06 -20.22 6.33
CA ASN A 317 -9.06 -21.40 7.19
C ASN A 317 -8.93 -22.70 6.40
N LYS A 318 -9.60 -22.80 5.24
CA LYS A 318 -9.48 -23.96 4.35
C LYS A 318 -8.05 -24.08 3.82
N LEU A 319 -7.48 -22.99 3.30
CA LEU A 319 -6.12 -22.97 2.76
C LEU A 319 -5.07 -23.30 3.81
N TYR A 320 -5.22 -22.77 5.02
CA TYR A 320 -4.36 -23.10 6.15
C TYR A 320 -4.46 -24.59 6.55
N ALA A 321 -5.67 -25.17 6.52
CA ALA A 321 -5.81 -26.61 6.77
C ALA A 321 -5.10 -27.46 5.70
N GLU A 322 -5.11 -27.02 4.44
CA GLU A 322 -4.38 -27.66 3.34
C GLU A 322 -2.85 -27.62 3.59
N THR A 323 -2.28 -26.52 4.08
CA THR A 323 -0.82 -26.46 4.36
C THR A 323 -0.34 -27.38 5.47
N ARG A 324 -1.25 -27.90 6.32
CA ARG A 324 -0.92 -28.84 7.39
C ARG A 324 -0.92 -30.30 6.94
N ILE A 325 -1.34 -30.56 5.71
CA ILE A 325 -1.31 -31.88 5.10
C ILE A 325 0.11 -32.11 4.53
N THR A 326 0.79 -33.17 4.96
CA THR A 326 2.19 -33.46 4.56
C THR A 326 2.40 -33.50 3.04
N VAL A 327 1.38 -33.90 2.27
CA VAL A 327 1.44 -33.90 0.80
C VAL A 327 1.59 -32.49 0.23
N ASP A 328 0.92 -31.51 0.83
CA ASP A 328 0.93 -30.11 0.41
C ASP A 328 2.06 -29.30 1.08
N ASN A 329 2.70 -29.87 2.11
CA ASN A 329 3.85 -29.30 2.81
C ASN A 329 4.94 -30.36 3.11
N PRO A 330 5.61 -30.90 2.07
CA PRO A 330 6.57 -32.00 2.23
C PRO A 330 7.84 -31.59 3.00
N GLU A 331 8.15 -30.30 3.02
CA GLU A 331 9.30 -29.71 3.71
C GLU A 331 9.00 -29.38 5.19
N GLY A 332 7.74 -29.52 5.63
CA GLY A 332 7.34 -29.18 7.01
C GLY A 332 7.49 -27.69 7.34
N ARG A 333 7.32 -26.80 6.35
CA ARG A 333 7.44 -25.35 6.55
C ARG A 333 6.38 -24.83 7.52
N PHE A 334 6.77 -23.88 8.36
CA PHE A 334 5.84 -23.15 9.21
C PHE A 334 4.98 -22.17 8.40
N TYR A 335 3.67 -22.17 8.69
CA TYR A 335 2.72 -21.17 8.19
C TYR A 335 1.94 -20.58 9.36
N PRO A 336 1.79 -19.25 9.44
CA PRO A 336 1.02 -18.62 10.51
C PRO A 336 -0.48 -18.87 10.37
N HIS A 337 -1.19 -18.90 11.50
CA HIS A 337 -2.63 -19.10 11.52
C HIS A 337 -3.34 -17.89 10.87
N PRO A 338 -4.50 -18.07 10.19
CA PRO A 338 -5.22 -16.98 9.54
C PRO A 338 -5.47 -15.74 10.39
N THR A 339 -5.71 -15.91 11.69
CA THR A 339 -5.94 -14.81 12.65
C THR A 339 -4.70 -13.95 12.92
N GLU A 340 -3.53 -14.37 12.47
CA GLU A 340 -2.26 -13.67 12.66
C GLU A 340 -1.86 -12.84 11.44
N ILE A 341 -2.51 -13.08 10.30
CA ILE A 341 -2.15 -12.52 8.98
C ILE A 341 -3.33 -11.83 8.28
N LEU A 342 -4.50 -11.85 8.90
CA LEU A 342 -5.70 -11.21 8.43
C LEU A 342 -6.39 -10.59 9.63
N PHE A 343 -6.69 -9.30 9.55
CA PHE A 343 -7.45 -8.64 10.60
C PHE A 343 -8.89 -9.16 10.68
N ASP A 344 -9.46 -9.10 11.88
CA ASP A 344 -10.89 -9.30 12.07
C ASP A 344 -11.65 -8.05 11.62
N PHE A 345 -12.64 -8.22 10.74
CA PHE A 345 -13.35 -7.09 10.13
C PHE A 345 -14.13 -6.28 11.16
N ASP A 346 -14.82 -6.94 12.09
CA ASP A 346 -15.65 -6.26 13.07
C ASP A 346 -14.75 -5.47 14.03
N GLN A 347 -13.64 -6.08 14.47
CA GLN A 347 -12.64 -5.38 15.29
C GLN A 347 -12.03 -4.18 14.56
N VAL A 348 -11.66 -4.32 13.28
CA VAL A 348 -11.07 -3.22 12.51
C VAL A 348 -12.06 -2.08 12.34
N VAL A 349 -13.32 -2.38 12.05
CA VAL A 349 -14.38 -1.37 11.94
C VAL A 349 -14.54 -0.60 13.25
N GLU A 350 -14.60 -1.30 14.39
CA GLU A 350 -14.70 -0.66 15.71
C GLU A 350 -13.50 0.23 16.03
N GLU A 351 -12.30 -0.23 15.72
CA GLU A 351 -11.04 0.49 15.94
C GLU A 351 -10.79 1.62 14.92
N THR A 352 -11.63 1.77 13.89
CA THR A 352 -11.55 2.87 12.91
C THR A 352 -12.45 4.03 13.36
N PRO A 353 -11.92 5.12 13.93
CA PRO A 353 -12.74 6.16 14.57
C PRO A 353 -13.59 6.95 13.58
N ASP A 354 -12.97 7.52 12.55
CA ASP A 354 -13.61 8.44 11.60
C ASP A 354 -14.24 7.66 10.43
N ARG A 355 -15.28 6.87 10.72
CA ARG A 355 -15.89 5.94 9.76
C ARG A 355 -17.30 6.28 9.30
N LEU A 356 -17.54 6.11 8.00
CA LEU A 356 -18.85 6.14 7.36
C LEU A 356 -19.20 4.73 6.90
N MET A 357 -20.42 4.30 7.21
CA MET A 357 -20.96 3.00 6.80
C MET A 357 -22.07 3.25 5.81
N LEU A 358 -21.83 2.89 4.54
CA LEU A 358 -22.83 3.05 3.48
C LEU A 358 -23.66 1.78 3.41
N ALA A 359 -24.94 1.90 3.76
CA ALA A 359 -25.94 0.86 3.63
C ALA A 359 -26.67 1.00 2.29
N ASN A 360 -27.01 -0.14 1.68
CA ASN A 360 -27.73 -0.21 0.40
C ASN A 360 -29.23 0.00 0.55
#